data_AF-A0A0P7WXJ9-F1
#
_entry.id   AF-A0A0P7WXJ9-F1
#
_cell.length_a   1.000
_cell.length_b   1.000
_cell.length_c   1.000
_cell.angle_alpha   90.00
_cell.angle_beta   90.00
_cell.angle_gamma   90.00
#
_symmetry.space_group_name_H-M   'P 1'
#
loop_
_entity.id
_entity.type
_entity.pdbx_description
1 polymer ?
#
loop_
_entity_poly.entity_id
_entity_poly.type
_entity_poly.pdbx_seq_one_letter_code
_entity_poly.pdbx_strand_id
1 'polypeptide(L)'
;MNIWITPPALRGDDDTLTFRPGTLRALLALSDKQHRIGSDASVLEAGQLALLRQEGLELGDFGTAGADVIVDAQHRDLVIADFDGEFPFSSPDWEGMVRHLLGQRRSAEKRRTTNETDIFVKVDLDGSGKNTIETGIPFFDHMLEQIARHGFIDLEVYCKGDLHIDEHHTIEDVGITLGETLLQALGEKRGIERYGFVLPMDEARATVALDLSGRPYLVFEGSFTREKVGDFPTEMTKHFFYSLAMGLKATLNIQFEGENDHHNIEACFKGFARTLKQAVAGNPNDPNGIPSSKGAL
;
A
#
# COMPACT_ATOMS: atom_id res chain seq x y z
N MET A 1 13.65 6.26 12.90
CA MET A 1 14.09 5.06 12.15
C MET A 1 15.58 5.15 11.91
N ASN A 2 16.26 4.01 11.90
CA ASN A 2 17.63 3.83 11.44
C ASN A 2 17.60 3.51 9.93
N ILE A 3 18.09 4.41 9.10
CA ILE A 3 18.12 4.25 7.64
C ILE A 3 19.55 3.96 7.24
N TRP A 4 19.80 2.76 6.70
CA TRP A 4 21.08 2.39 6.14
C TRP A 4 21.08 2.66 4.64
N ILE A 5 22.02 3.48 4.17
CA ILE A 5 22.17 3.82 2.76
C ILE A 5 23.43 3.13 2.26
N THR A 6 23.30 2.31 1.23
CA THR A 6 24.47 1.65 0.65
C THR A 6 25.34 2.66 -0.11
N PRO A 7 26.65 2.40 -0.23
CA PRO A 7 27.53 3.26 -1.02
C PRO A 7 27.07 3.49 -2.47
N PRO A 8 26.55 2.48 -3.21
CA PRO A 8 25.96 2.69 -4.54
C PRO A 8 24.83 3.73 -4.58
N ALA A 9 23.97 3.81 -3.55
CA ALA A 9 22.89 4.80 -3.49
C ALA A 9 23.38 6.25 -3.29
N LEU A 10 24.58 6.42 -2.72
CA LEU A 10 25.18 7.73 -2.51
C LEU A 10 25.91 8.25 -3.75
N ARG A 11 26.45 7.36 -4.60
CA ARG A 11 27.33 7.71 -5.73
C ARG A 11 26.54 8.23 -6.95
N GLY A 12 27.09 9.24 -7.61
CA GLY A 12 26.59 9.73 -8.89
C GLY A 12 27.11 8.91 -10.08
N ASP A 13 26.61 9.20 -11.28
CA ASP A 13 26.99 8.49 -12.52
C ASP A 13 28.48 8.68 -12.91
N ASP A 14 29.11 9.75 -12.42
CA ASP A 14 30.55 10.02 -12.57
C ASP A 14 31.31 9.57 -11.32
N ASP A 15 31.89 8.38 -11.42
CA ASP A 15 32.25 7.46 -10.32
C ASP A 15 33.42 7.88 -9.40
N THR A 16 33.68 9.18 -9.13
CA THR A 16 34.82 9.54 -8.25
C THR A 16 34.73 10.80 -7.37
N LEU A 17 33.82 11.76 -7.58
CA LEU A 17 33.96 13.06 -6.87
C LEU A 17 32.69 13.66 -6.25
N THR A 18 31.50 13.22 -6.66
CA THR A 18 30.25 13.87 -6.22
C THR A 18 29.22 12.85 -5.77
N PHE A 19 28.37 13.25 -4.82
CA PHE A 19 27.16 12.51 -4.54
C PHE A 19 26.22 12.53 -5.75
N ARG A 20 25.33 11.54 -5.84
CA ARG A 20 24.15 11.60 -6.71
C ARG A 20 23.42 12.94 -6.51
N PRO A 21 22.84 13.54 -7.56
CA PRO A 21 22.02 14.73 -7.41
C PRO A 21 20.94 14.57 -6.33
N GLY A 22 20.82 15.56 -5.45
CA GLY A 22 19.83 15.59 -4.38
C GLY A 22 20.21 14.86 -3.09
N THR A 23 21.30 14.07 -3.05
CA THR A 23 21.69 13.29 -1.87
C THR A 23 21.84 14.15 -0.62
N LEU A 24 22.66 15.22 -0.64
CA LEU A 24 22.89 16.03 0.56
C LEU A 24 21.59 16.65 1.12
N ARG A 25 20.74 17.19 0.24
CA ARG A 25 19.43 17.71 0.62
C ARG A 25 18.54 16.62 1.22
N ALA A 26 18.60 15.42 0.68
CA ALA A 26 17.86 14.28 1.18
C ALA A 26 18.32 13.85 2.58
N LEU A 27 19.64 13.71 2.78
CA LEU A 27 20.20 13.37 4.08
C LEU A 27 19.87 14.43 5.13
N LEU A 28 19.94 15.72 4.78
CA LEU A 28 19.50 16.81 5.66
C LEU A 28 18.03 16.69 6.02
N ALA A 29 17.14 16.50 5.04
CA ALA A 29 15.71 16.35 5.31
C ALA A 29 15.39 15.14 6.20
N LEU A 30 16.09 14.03 6.00
CA LEU A 30 16.01 12.83 6.84
C LEU A 30 16.50 13.11 8.27
N SER A 31 17.63 13.80 8.40
CA SER A 31 18.23 14.16 9.69
C SER A 31 17.36 15.16 10.48
N ASP A 32 16.79 16.17 9.80
CA ASP A 32 15.87 17.15 10.39
C ASP A 32 14.61 16.50 11.00
N LYS A 33 14.19 15.36 10.46
CA LYS A 33 13.10 14.53 11.00
C LYS A 33 13.56 13.52 12.05
N GLN A 34 14.78 13.68 12.57
CA GLN A 34 15.38 12.85 13.62
C GLN A 34 15.58 11.39 13.22
N HIS A 35 15.69 11.08 11.92
CA HIS A 35 16.14 9.76 11.49
C HIS A 35 17.65 9.62 11.70
N ARG A 36 18.08 8.42 12.11
CA ARG A 36 19.51 8.08 12.20
C ARG A 36 19.94 7.54 10.86
N ILE A 37 20.89 8.22 10.22
CA ILE A 37 21.37 7.86 8.89
C ILE A 37 22.70 7.12 9.06
N GLY A 38 22.85 5.98 8.39
CA GLY A 38 24.08 5.21 8.39
C GLY A 38 24.50 4.81 6.98
N SER A 39 25.80 4.61 6.81
CA SER A 39 26.43 4.11 5.58
C SER A 39 27.83 3.65 5.93
N ASP A 40 28.40 2.77 5.10
CA ASP A 40 29.84 2.52 5.15
C ASP A 40 30.58 3.76 4.67
N ALA A 41 31.07 4.56 5.61
CA ALA A 41 31.81 5.78 5.34
C ALA A 41 33.25 5.51 4.86
N SER A 42 33.76 4.29 5.03
CA SER A 42 35.15 3.94 4.65
C SER A 42 35.35 3.92 3.13
N VAL A 43 34.27 3.78 2.37
CA VAL A 43 34.26 3.76 0.91
C VAL A 43 33.84 5.09 0.28
N LEU A 44 33.70 6.15 1.09
CA LEU A 44 33.44 7.51 0.64
C LEU A 44 34.75 8.28 0.44
N GLU A 45 34.77 9.10 -0.60
CA GLU A 45 35.94 9.91 -0.94
C GLU A 45 36.10 11.12 0.00
N ALA A 46 37.33 11.63 0.11
CA ALA A 46 37.64 12.73 1.03
C ALA A 46 36.78 13.99 0.78
N GLY A 47 36.44 14.28 -0.49
CA GLY A 47 35.55 15.38 -0.86
C GLY A 47 34.10 15.19 -0.40
N GLN A 48 33.58 13.98 -0.50
CA GLN A 48 32.23 13.62 -0.03
C GLN A 48 32.12 13.73 1.49
N LEU A 49 33.14 13.24 2.20
CA LEU A 49 33.23 13.37 3.66
C LEU A 49 33.33 14.84 4.09
N ALA A 50 34.07 15.68 3.34
CA ALA A 50 34.16 17.10 3.61
C ALA A 50 32.80 17.82 3.45
N LEU A 51 32.05 17.48 2.40
CA LEU A 51 30.71 18.03 2.17
C LEU A 51 29.73 17.66 3.28
N LEU A 52 29.72 16.39 3.72
CA LEU A 52 28.87 15.96 4.85
C LEU A 52 29.18 16.75 6.12
N ARG A 53 30.47 16.93 6.44
CA ARG A 53 30.89 17.73 7.62
C ARG A 53 30.49 19.19 7.50
N GLN A 54 30.58 19.78 6.31
CA GLN A 54 30.19 21.17 6.08
C GLN A 54 28.70 21.38 6.35
N GLU A 55 27.86 20.41 5.99
CA GLU A 55 26.42 20.40 6.24
C GLU A 55 26.05 19.90 7.65
N GLY A 56 27.03 19.57 8.51
CA GLY A 56 26.79 19.07 9.86
C GLY A 56 26.19 17.65 9.92
N LEU A 57 26.29 16.89 8.84
CA LEU A 57 25.79 15.52 8.75
C LEU A 57 26.85 14.51 9.20
N GLU A 58 26.47 13.66 10.16
CA GLU A 58 27.27 12.52 10.60
C GLU A 58 26.57 11.21 10.23
N LEU A 59 27.28 10.32 9.54
CA LEU A 59 26.79 8.99 9.18
C LEU A 59 27.18 8.00 10.27
N GLY A 60 26.20 7.29 10.82
CA GLY A 60 26.42 6.22 11.78
C GLY A 60 26.89 4.92 11.12
N ASP A 61 27.60 4.10 11.88
CA ASP A 61 28.05 2.77 11.46
C ASP A 61 27.34 1.69 12.28
N PHE A 62 26.10 1.39 11.90
CA PHE A 62 25.27 0.36 12.54
C PHE A 62 24.95 -0.84 11.62
N GLY A 63 25.46 -0.82 10.38
CA GLY A 63 25.26 -1.86 9.38
C GLY A 63 23.81 -2.09 8.96
N THR A 64 23.61 -3.01 8.02
CA THR A 64 22.28 -3.42 7.55
C THR A 64 21.46 -4.11 8.63
N ALA A 65 22.09 -4.86 9.53
CA ALA A 65 21.41 -5.54 10.64
C ALA A 65 20.82 -4.59 11.69
N GLY A 66 21.36 -3.37 11.81
CA GLY A 66 20.85 -2.32 12.69
C GLY A 66 19.86 -1.37 12.02
N ALA A 67 19.51 -1.61 10.76
CA ALA A 67 18.67 -0.76 9.94
C ALA A 67 17.20 -1.17 10.03
N ASP A 68 16.30 -0.17 10.14
CA ASP A 68 14.87 -0.37 9.94
C ASP A 68 14.54 -0.38 8.42
N VAL A 69 15.33 0.35 7.62
CA VAL A 69 15.19 0.49 6.17
C VAL A 69 16.57 0.51 5.52
N ILE A 70 16.72 -0.20 4.40
CA ILE A 70 17.93 -0.18 3.58
C ILE A 70 17.61 0.49 2.25
N VAL A 71 18.33 1.57 1.93
CA VAL A 71 18.26 2.24 0.62
C VAL A 71 19.48 1.81 -0.19
N ASP A 72 19.24 1.18 -1.34
CA ASP A 72 20.27 0.75 -2.28
C ASP A 72 20.08 1.41 -3.65
N ALA A 73 21.00 1.16 -4.58
CA ALA A 73 20.86 1.52 -5.98
C ALA A 73 20.81 0.28 -6.85
N GLN A 74 19.79 0.20 -7.71
CA GLN A 74 19.73 -0.77 -8.79
C GLN A 74 19.63 -0.06 -10.13
N HIS A 75 20.58 -0.37 -11.02
CA HIS A 75 20.76 0.36 -12.26
C HIS A 75 20.88 1.88 -12.02
N ARG A 76 19.87 2.66 -12.42
CA ARG A 76 19.83 4.11 -12.22
C ARG A 76 18.89 4.55 -11.10
N ASP A 77 18.12 3.63 -10.52
CA ASP A 77 17.11 3.96 -9.54
C ASP A 77 17.61 3.69 -8.12
N LEU A 78 17.17 4.51 -7.19
CA LEU A 78 17.21 4.21 -5.77
C LEU A 78 16.10 3.22 -5.45
N VAL A 79 16.39 2.23 -4.63
CA VAL A 79 15.44 1.20 -4.22
C VAL A 79 15.46 1.04 -2.72
N ILE A 80 14.33 0.67 -2.14
CA ILE A 80 14.31 0.13 -0.79
C ILE A 80 14.54 -1.37 -0.91
N ALA A 81 15.58 -1.89 -0.28
CA ALA A 81 15.85 -3.32 -0.23
C ALA A 81 15.20 -3.92 1.03
N ASP A 82 14.40 -4.98 0.87
CA ASP A 82 14.04 -5.85 1.99
C ASP A 82 15.13 -6.92 2.20
N PHE A 83 15.15 -7.55 3.37
CA PHE A 83 16.10 -8.58 3.75
C PHE A 83 16.05 -9.84 2.86
N ASP A 84 14.95 -10.01 2.11
CA ASP A 84 14.74 -11.13 1.18
C ASP A 84 15.12 -10.82 -0.30
N GLY A 85 15.65 -9.62 -0.57
CA GLY A 85 16.07 -9.23 -1.93
C GLY A 85 14.94 -8.75 -2.85
N GLU A 86 13.75 -8.48 -2.31
CA GLU A 86 12.68 -7.76 -3.01
C GLU A 86 12.88 -6.23 -2.89
N PHE A 87 12.41 -5.50 -3.92
CA PHE A 87 12.48 -4.04 -3.99
C PHE A 87 11.06 -3.44 -3.92
N PRO A 88 10.46 -3.31 -2.72
CA PRO A 88 9.09 -2.84 -2.55
C PRO A 88 8.83 -1.43 -3.10
N PHE A 89 9.89 -0.62 -3.23
CA PHE A 89 9.81 0.74 -3.77
C PHE A 89 11.06 1.09 -4.57
N SER A 90 10.88 1.77 -5.70
CA SER A 90 11.96 2.39 -6.47
C SER A 90 11.63 3.85 -6.78
N SER A 91 12.69 4.66 -6.87
CA SER A 91 12.61 6.06 -7.27
C SER A 91 13.83 6.41 -8.14
N PRO A 92 13.66 7.13 -9.26
CA PRO A 92 14.80 7.55 -10.07
C PRO A 92 15.71 8.55 -9.33
N ASP A 93 15.20 9.22 -8.30
CA ASP A 93 15.91 10.26 -7.57
C ASP A 93 15.67 10.23 -6.05
N TRP A 94 16.50 11.00 -5.35
CA TRP A 94 16.44 11.16 -3.91
C TRP A 94 15.20 11.94 -3.44
N GLU A 95 14.56 12.74 -4.29
CA GLU A 95 13.35 13.47 -3.90
C GLU A 95 12.17 12.51 -3.70
N GLY A 96 11.94 11.61 -4.66
CA GLY A 96 10.93 10.55 -4.55
C GLY A 96 11.24 9.59 -3.41
N MET A 97 12.52 9.25 -3.20
CA MET A 97 12.94 8.39 -2.09
C MET A 97 12.68 9.05 -0.73
N VAL A 98 13.06 10.32 -0.55
CA VAL A 98 12.80 11.07 0.69
C VAL A 98 11.31 11.27 0.91
N ARG A 99 10.53 11.53 -0.15
CA ARG A 99 9.08 11.64 -0.04
C ARG A 99 8.46 10.35 0.50
N HIS A 100 8.96 9.21 0.06
CA HIS A 100 8.56 7.91 0.60
C HIS A 100 9.02 7.73 2.06
N LEU A 101 10.29 8.02 2.37
CA LEU A 101 10.88 7.82 3.70
C LEU A 101 10.34 8.79 4.78
N LEU A 102 10.02 10.03 4.40
CA LEU A 102 9.53 11.09 5.29
C LEU A 102 8.02 11.30 5.22
N GLY A 103 7.35 10.71 4.23
CA GLY A 103 5.90 10.65 4.22
C GLY A 103 5.44 10.06 5.54
N GLN A 104 4.45 10.69 6.19
CA GLN A 104 3.77 10.00 7.28
C GLN A 104 3.19 8.73 6.69
N ARG A 105 3.71 7.56 7.11
CA ARG A 105 3.16 6.27 6.69
C ARG A 105 1.66 6.29 6.86
N ARG A 106 0.95 6.10 5.76
CA ARG A 106 -0.49 6.17 5.71
C ARG A 106 -1.07 4.88 6.27
N SER A 107 -1.09 4.83 7.59
CA SER A 107 -1.56 3.69 8.36
C SER A 107 -2.69 4.09 9.30
N ALA A 108 -3.58 3.14 9.55
CA ALA A 108 -4.68 3.28 10.50
C ALA A 108 -5.03 1.92 11.09
N GLU A 109 -5.63 1.92 12.27
CA GLU A 109 -6.24 0.75 12.87
C GLU A 109 -7.64 1.09 13.38
N LYS A 110 -8.53 0.11 13.32
CA LYS A 110 -9.89 0.23 13.81
C LYS A 110 -10.35 -1.05 14.46
N ARG A 111 -11.10 -0.91 15.55
CA ARG A 111 -11.81 -1.99 16.22
C ARG A 111 -13.30 -1.71 16.18
N ARG A 112 -14.09 -2.72 15.83
CA ARG A 112 -15.56 -2.65 15.78
C ARG A 112 -16.12 -3.88 16.46
N THR A 113 -16.96 -3.68 17.47
CA THR A 113 -17.59 -4.77 18.22
C THR A 113 -19.10 -4.55 18.25
N THR A 114 -19.85 -5.59 17.89
CA THR A 114 -21.31 -5.69 17.99
C THR A 114 -21.67 -6.93 18.82
N ASN A 115 -22.96 -7.27 18.88
CA ASN A 115 -23.38 -8.55 19.46
C ASN A 115 -23.13 -9.74 18.52
N GLU A 116 -22.84 -9.48 17.24
CA GLU A 116 -22.66 -10.49 16.18
C GLU A 116 -21.16 -10.71 15.88
N THR A 117 -20.37 -9.63 15.90
CA THR A 117 -18.95 -9.67 15.49
C THR A 117 -18.04 -8.86 16.41
N ASP A 118 -16.79 -9.30 16.56
CA ASP A 118 -15.69 -8.53 17.15
C ASP A 118 -14.51 -8.50 16.17
N ILE A 119 -14.19 -7.31 15.67
CA ILE A 119 -13.30 -7.11 14.53
C ILE A 119 -12.19 -6.13 14.89
N PHE A 120 -10.97 -6.48 14.49
CA PHE A 120 -9.81 -5.59 14.43
C PHE A 120 -9.27 -5.57 13.00
N VAL A 121 -9.02 -4.37 12.48
CA VAL A 121 -8.34 -4.17 11.20
C VAL A 121 -7.25 -3.14 11.37
N LYS A 122 -6.06 -3.41 10.84
CA LYS A 122 -4.97 -2.46 10.69
C LYS A 122 -4.45 -2.49 9.25
N VAL A 123 -4.23 -1.30 8.71
CA VAL A 123 -3.79 -1.09 7.32
C VAL A 123 -2.58 -0.18 7.30
N ASP A 124 -1.63 -0.47 6.43
CA ASP A 124 -0.60 0.46 5.96
C ASP A 124 -0.65 0.55 4.43
N LEU A 125 -1.05 1.70 3.88
CA LEU A 125 -1.13 1.94 2.43
C LEU A 125 0.24 2.05 1.76
N ASP A 126 1.30 2.24 2.55
CA ASP A 126 2.70 2.35 2.11
C ASP A 126 3.50 1.07 2.45
N GLY A 127 2.80 -0.06 2.57
CA GLY A 127 3.35 -1.36 2.93
C GLY A 127 4.06 -2.10 1.78
N SER A 128 4.43 -3.36 2.05
CA SER A 128 5.00 -4.28 1.04
C SER A 128 4.06 -5.41 0.63
N GLY A 129 2.88 -5.50 1.25
CA GLY A 129 1.91 -6.58 1.02
C GLY A 129 1.92 -7.66 2.10
N LYS A 130 2.58 -7.41 3.25
CA LYS A 130 2.59 -8.29 4.41
C LYS A 130 1.19 -8.39 4.98
N ASN A 131 0.75 -9.58 5.38
CA ASN A 131 -0.58 -9.73 5.91
C ASN A 131 -0.70 -10.79 7.00
N THR A 132 -1.71 -10.62 7.84
CA THR A 132 -2.15 -11.59 8.84
C THR A 132 -3.66 -11.51 8.92
N ILE A 133 -4.35 -12.52 8.39
CA ILE A 133 -5.80 -12.48 8.19
C ILE A 133 -6.42 -13.73 8.80
N GLU A 134 -7.33 -13.52 9.75
CA GLU A 134 -8.05 -14.57 10.45
C GLU A 134 -9.53 -14.13 10.61
N THR A 135 -10.34 -14.35 9.57
CA THR A 135 -11.79 -14.05 9.62
C THR A 135 -12.62 -15.24 10.10
N GLY A 136 -12.02 -16.44 10.11
CA GLY A 136 -12.71 -17.70 10.34
C GLY A 136 -13.34 -18.30 9.08
N ILE A 137 -13.18 -17.66 7.91
CA ILE A 137 -13.67 -18.15 6.61
C ILE A 137 -12.47 -18.26 5.65
N PRO A 138 -11.91 -19.47 5.43
CA PRO A 138 -10.62 -19.62 4.73
C PRO A 138 -10.58 -19.05 3.31
N PHE A 139 -11.67 -19.15 2.56
CA PHE A 139 -11.72 -18.57 1.21
C PHE A 139 -11.77 -17.04 1.25
N PHE A 140 -12.43 -16.46 2.24
CA PHE A 140 -12.47 -15.00 2.40
C PHE A 140 -11.11 -14.46 2.86
N ASP A 141 -10.44 -15.18 3.77
CA ASP A 141 -9.05 -14.89 4.16
C ASP A 141 -8.16 -14.81 2.92
N HIS A 142 -8.24 -15.84 2.07
CA HIS A 142 -7.49 -15.89 0.81
C HIS A 142 -7.79 -14.72 -0.13
N MET A 143 -9.04 -14.24 -0.20
CA MET A 143 -9.41 -13.08 -1.01
C MET A 143 -8.84 -11.77 -0.46
N LEU A 144 -8.82 -11.59 0.87
CA LEU A 144 -8.20 -10.43 1.52
C LEU A 144 -6.68 -10.42 1.36
N GLU A 145 -6.03 -11.59 1.36
CA GLU A 145 -4.60 -11.73 1.04
C GLU A 145 -4.29 -11.18 -0.34
N GLN A 146 -5.18 -11.39 -1.33
CA GLN A 146 -5.01 -10.85 -2.68
C GLN A 146 -5.00 -9.31 -2.67
N ILE A 147 -5.80 -8.68 -1.81
CA ILE A 147 -5.82 -7.22 -1.64
C ILE A 147 -4.45 -6.74 -1.14
N ALA A 148 -3.94 -7.35 -0.08
CA ALA A 148 -2.64 -6.99 0.50
C ALA A 148 -1.51 -7.17 -0.53
N ARG A 149 -1.40 -8.38 -1.09
CA ARG A 149 -0.30 -8.78 -1.98
C ARG A 149 -0.23 -7.95 -3.25
N HIS A 150 -1.37 -7.70 -3.89
CA HIS A 150 -1.40 -7.01 -5.18
C HIS A 150 -1.58 -5.50 -5.04
N GLY A 151 -2.14 -5.04 -3.92
CA GLY A 151 -2.24 -3.64 -3.53
C GLY A 151 -0.93 -3.06 -3.00
N PHE A 152 0.02 -3.91 -2.57
CA PHE A 152 1.21 -3.49 -1.82
C PHE A 152 0.81 -2.69 -0.57
N ILE A 153 -0.20 -3.20 0.14
CA ILE A 153 -0.65 -2.65 1.41
C ILE A 153 -0.41 -3.71 2.48
N ASP A 154 0.10 -3.31 3.64
CA ASP A 154 0.20 -4.24 4.76
C ASP A 154 -1.18 -4.31 5.45
N LEU A 155 -1.68 -5.52 5.69
CA LEU A 155 -3.06 -5.75 6.13
C LEU A 155 -3.14 -6.78 7.26
N GLU A 156 -3.65 -6.36 8.40
CA GLU A 156 -3.93 -7.22 9.55
C GLU A 156 -5.44 -7.21 9.82
N VAL A 157 -6.08 -8.38 9.81
CA VAL A 157 -7.53 -8.53 10.00
C VAL A 157 -7.78 -9.69 10.95
N TYR A 158 -8.46 -9.41 12.05
CA TYR A 158 -9.01 -10.43 12.95
C TYR A 158 -10.51 -10.23 13.06
N CYS A 159 -11.28 -11.31 12.88
CA CYS A 159 -12.70 -11.30 13.14
C CYS A 159 -13.10 -12.53 13.94
N LYS A 160 -13.86 -12.30 15.01
CA LYS A 160 -14.65 -13.32 15.68
C LYS A 160 -16.13 -13.04 15.43
N GLY A 161 -16.69 -13.74 14.45
CA GLY A 161 -18.11 -13.62 14.09
C GLY A 161 -18.95 -14.81 14.56
N ASP A 162 -20.26 -14.68 14.35
CA ASP A 162 -21.29 -15.64 14.69
C ASP A 162 -21.51 -16.71 13.60
N LEU A 163 -20.42 -17.31 13.10
CA LEU A 163 -20.41 -18.31 12.00
C LEU A 163 -21.31 -19.55 12.19
N HIS A 164 -21.87 -19.74 13.39
CA HIS A 164 -22.86 -20.77 13.68
C HIS A 164 -24.28 -20.41 13.20
N ILE A 165 -24.54 -19.15 12.89
CA ILE A 165 -25.76 -18.66 12.23
C ILE A 165 -25.56 -18.79 10.72
N ASP A 166 -24.67 -17.97 10.15
CA ASP A 166 -24.17 -18.05 8.77
C ASP A 166 -22.88 -17.19 8.64
N GLU A 167 -22.41 -16.99 7.41
CA GLU A 167 -21.20 -16.20 7.14
C GLU A 167 -21.47 -14.70 6.90
N HIS A 168 -22.74 -14.28 6.90
CA HIS A 168 -23.18 -12.97 6.42
C HIS A 168 -22.60 -11.83 7.24
N HIS A 169 -22.86 -11.82 8.55
CA HIS A 169 -22.43 -10.73 9.44
C HIS A 169 -20.90 -10.61 9.47
N THR A 170 -20.19 -11.74 9.42
CA THR A 170 -18.72 -11.77 9.39
C THR A 170 -18.18 -11.05 8.15
N ILE A 171 -18.65 -11.43 6.96
CA ILE A 171 -18.17 -10.83 5.70
C ILE A 171 -18.58 -9.36 5.59
N GLU A 172 -19.82 -9.03 5.96
CA GLU A 172 -20.33 -7.66 5.94
C GLU A 172 -19.51 -6.74 6.85
N ASP A 173 -19.38 -7.11 8.13
CA ASP A 173 -18.79 -6.24 9.13
C ASP A 173 -17.27 -6.11 8.94
N VAL A 174 -16.59 -7.14 8.42
CA VAL A 174 -15.18 -7.04 7.98
C VAL A 174 -15.08 -6.07 6.81
N GLY A 175 -15.99 -6.14 5.83
CA GLY A 175 -16.02 -5.20 4.70
C GLY A 175 -16.22 -3.74 5.13
N ILE A 176 -17.14 -3.49 6.06
CA ILE A 176 -17.36 -2.16 6.65
C ILE A 176 -16.09 -1.69 7.36
N THR A 177 -15.56 -2.50 8.28
CA THR A 177 -14.44 -2.10 9.12
C THR A 177 -13.19 -1.86 8.30
N LEU A 178 -12.90 -2.72 7.32
CA LEU A 178 -11.80 -2.53 6.38
C LEU A 178 -11.96 -1.24 5.56
N GLY A 179 -13.14 -0.98 5.02
CA GLY A 179 -13.42 0.25 4.26
C GLY A 179 -13.22 1.51 5.10
N GLU A 180 -13.67 1.50 6.35
CA GLU A 180 -13.48 2.61 7.28
C GLU A 180 -12.01 2.81 7.68
N THR A 181 -11.25 1.73 7.90
CA THR A 181 -9.82 1.80 8.19
C THR A 181 -9.03 2.34 7.00
N LEU A 182 -9.36 1.90 5.78
CA LEU A 182 -8.77 2.43 4.55
C LEU A 182 -9.06 3.92 4.39
N LEU A 183 -10.28 4.37 4.68
CA LEU A 183 -10.64 5.79 4.66
C LEU A 183 -9.84 6.61 5.67
N GLN A 184 -9.62 6.07 6.88
CA GLN A 184 -8.79 6.72 7.88
C GLN A 184 -7.32 6.82 7.42
N ALA A 185 -6.77 5.74 6.87
CA ALA A 185 -5.40 5.71 6.35
C ALA A 185 -5.20 6.69 5.17
N LEU A 186 -6.23 6.89 4.34
CA LEU A 186 -6.21 7.84 3.23
C LEU A 186 -6.11 9.32 3.65
N GLY A 187 -6.51 9.65 4.89
CA GLY A 187 -6.49 11.02 5.40
C GLY A 187 -7.24 12.03 4.51
N GLU A 188 -6.62 13.18 4.22
CA GLU A 188 -7.22 14.25 3.40
C GLU A 188 -7.24 13.94 1.88
N LYS A 189 -6.76 12.76 1.46
CA LYS A 189 -6.73 12.34 0.04
C LYS A 189 -5.98 13.33 -0.86
N ARG A 190 -5.00 14.06 -0.31
CA ARG A 190 -4.15 15.00 -1.05
C ARG A 190 -3.06 14.26 -1.80
N GLY A 191 -2.81 14.73 -3.03
CA GLY A 191 -1.74 14.24 -3.87
C GLY A 191 -1.86 12.76 -4.18
N ILE A 192 -3.06 12.22 -4.48
CA ILE A 192 -3.24 10.84 -4.95
C ILE A 192 -3.66 10.78 -6.43
N GLU A 193 -3.36 9.70 -7.15
CA GLU A 193 -3.73 9.50 -8.57
C GLU A 193 -5.24 9.32 -8.81
N ARG A 194 -6.01 8.98 -7.77
CA ARG A 194 -7.49 8.92 -7.73
C ARG A 194 -8.16 7.81 -8.56
N TYR A 195 -7.62 7.38 -9.69
CA TYR A 195 -8.23 6.41 -10.60
C TYR A 195 -7.38 5.14 -10.81
N GLY A 196 -8.00 4.03 -11.22
CA GLY A 196 -7.30 2.82 -11.68
C GLY A 196 -8.16 1.91 -12.56
N PHE A 197 -7.56 0.92 -13.26
CA PHE A 197 -8.24 0.14 -14.31
C PHE A 197 -7.72 -1.29 -14.56
N VAL A 198 -8.68 -2.23 -14.71
CA VAL A 198 -8.72 -3.59 -15.34
C VAL A 198 -7.65 -4.64 -14.94
N LEU A 199 -8.09 -5.88 -14.69
CA LEU A 199 -7.24 -7.06 -14.47
C LEU A 199 -7.78 -8.34 -15.17
N PRO A 200 -6.96 -9.05 -15.96
CA PRO A 200 -7.26 -10.40 -16.46
C PRO A 200 -6.72 -11.52 -15.53
N MET A 201 -7.39 -12.66 -15.48
CA MET A 201 -6.93 -13.89 -14.82
C MET A 201 -7.51 -15.14 -15.50
N ASP A 202 -6.66 -15.93 -16.16
CA ASP A 202 -7.06 -17.07 -17.00
C ASP A 202 -8.19 -16.70 -17.98
N GLU A 203 -9.31 -17.42 -17.95
CA GLU A 203 -10.50 -17.12 -18.75
C GLU A 203 -11.36 -15.98 -18.17
N ALA A 204 -11.08 -15.57 -16.92
CA ALA A 204 -11.79 -14.51 -16.25
C ALA A 204 -11.16 -13.12 -16.52
N ARG A 205 -12.02 -12.10 -16.55
CA ARG A 205 -11.64 -10.70 -16.65
C ARG A 205 -12.48 -9.90 -15.69
N ALA A 206 -11.84 -9.03 -14.92
CA ALA A 206 -12.52 -8.03 -14.10
C ALA A 206 -12.10 -6.61 -14.53
N THR A 207 -13.08 -5.79 -14.85
CA THR A 207 -12.92 -4.34 -14.99
C THR A 207 -13.32 -3.70 -13.67
N VAL A 208 -12.35 -3.06 -13.00
CA VAL A 208 -12.60 -2.30 -11.79
C VAL A 208 -12.29 -0.84 -12.06
N ALA A 209 -13.23 0.04 -11.72
CA ALA A 209 -13.06 1.49 -11.75
C ALA A 209 -13.39 2.07 -10.38
N LEU A 210 -12.42 2.76 -9.79
CA LEU A 210 -12.52 3.37 -8.46
C LEU A 210 -12.39 4.89 -8.57
N ASP A 211 -13.26 5.61 -7.85
CA ASP A 211 -13.13 7.03 -7.58
C ASP A 211 -13.23 7.23 -6.06
N LEU A 212 -12.12 7.66 -5.43
CA LEU A 212 -12.00 7.95 -3.99
C LEU A 212 -12.69 9.27 -3.61
N SER A 213 -13.94 9.38 -4.03
CA SER A 213 -14.66 10.62 -4.29
C SER A 213 -15.33 11.26 -3.09
N GLY A 214 -15.37 10.54 -1.96
CA GLY A 214 -16.19 10.89 -0.80
C GLY A 214 -17.66 10.48 -0.93
N ARG A 215 -18.08 9.93 -2.09
CA ARG A 215 -19.46 9.53 -2.37
C ARG A 215 -19.56 8.01 -2.50
N PRO A 216 -20.20 7.33 -1.53
CA PRO A 216 -20.34 5.88 -1.56
C PRO A 216 -21.32 5.45 -2.66
N TYR A 217 -20.89 4.57 -3.56
CA TYR A 217 -21.74 3.99 -4.60
C TYR A 217 -21.11 2.71 -5.16
N LEU A 218 -21.91 1.69 -5.48
CA LEU A 218 -21.46 0.46 -6.14
C LEU A 218 -22.27 0.19 -7.41
N VAL A 219 -21.57 -0.07 -8.52
CA VAL A 219 -22.10 -0.85 -9.66
C VAL A 219 -21.38 -2.19 -9.68
N PHE A 220 -22.13 -3.28 -9.74
CA PHE A 220 -21.59 -4.64 -9.74
C PHE A 220 -22.31 -5.47 -10.81
N GLU A 221 -21.59 -5.78 -11.89
CA GLU A 221 -22.12 -6.43 -13.08
C GLU A 221 -21.39 -7.74 -13.36
N GLY A 222 -22.15 -8.81 -13.53
CA GLY A 222 -21.65 -10.17 -13.71
C GLY A 222 -22.57 -11.15 -13.00
N SER A 223 -22.39 -12.44 -13.27
CA SER A 223 -23.21 -13.50 -12.69
C SER A 223 -22.33 -14.65 -12.25
N PHE A 224 -22.63 -15.20 -11.07
CA PHE A 224 -22.04 -16.45 -10.62
C PHE A 224 -22.97 -17.61 -10.94
N THR A 225 -22.38 -18.78 -11.21
CA THR A 225 -23.15 -20.01 -11.52
C THR A 225 -23.28 -20.93 -10.32
N ARG A 226 -22.31 -20.88 -9.41
CA ARG A 226 -22.26 -21.64 -8.16
C ARG A 226 -22.93 -20.86 -7.05
N GLU A 227 -23.57 -21.59 -6.15
CA GLU A 227 -24.09 -21.04 -4.90
C GLU A 227 -22.93 -20.66 -3.94
N LYS A 228 -21.91 -21.51 -3.85
CA LYS A 228 -20.71 -21.29 -3.01
C LYS A 228 -19.41 -21.68 -3.71
N VAL A 229 -18.32 -20.99 -3.36
CA VAL A 229 -16.92 -21.36 -3.66
C VAL A 229 -16.24 -21.73 -2.35
N GLY A 230 -16.01 -23.03 -2.12
CA GLY A 230 -15.66 -23.51 -0.79
C GLY A 230 -16.76 -23.17 0.20
N ASP A 231 -16.41 -22.48 1.27
CA ASP A 231 -17.33 -22.06 2.34
C ASP A 231 -17.90 -20.64 2.11
N PHE A 232 -17.59 -20.00 0.98
CA PHE A 232 -17.98 -18.62 0.68
C PHE A 232 -19.15 -18.58 -0.32
N PRO A 233 -20.35 -18.12 0.07
CA PRO A 233 -21.46 -17.90 -0.86
C PRO A 233 -21.13 -16.82 -1.87
N THR A 234 -21.40 -17.10 -3.14
CA THR A 234 -21.03 -16.20 -4.23
C THR A 234 -21.76 -14.86 -4.17
N GLU A 235 -22.97 -14.83 -3.61
CA GLU A 235 -23.74 -13.60 -3.36
C GLU A 235 -23.01 -12.62 -2.43
N MET A 236 -22.21 -13.14 -1.49
CA MET A 236 -21.45 -12.32 -0.54
C MET A 236 -20.31 -11.56 -1.20
N THR A 237 -19.88 -11.93 -2.42
CA THR A 237 -18.91 -11.14 -3.19
C THR A 237 -19.42 -9.72 -3.43
N LYS A 238 -20.66 -9.60 -3.93
CA LYS A 238 -21.28 -8.30 -4.21
C LYS A 238 -21.51 -7.54 -2.91
N HIS A 239 -21.96 -8.24 -1.86
CA HIS A 239 -22.24 -7.64 -0.57
C HIS A 239 -20.97 -7.06 0.07
N PHE A 240 -19.85 -7.80 0.02
CA PHE A 240 -18.54 -7.33 0.48
C PHE A 240 -18.13 -6.03 -0.21
N PHE A 241 -18.14 -5.98 -1.56
CA PHE A 241 -17.74 -4.78 -2.29
C PHE A 241 -18.71 -3.61 -2.07
N TYR A 242 -19.99 -3.90 -1.81
CA TYR A 242 -20.97 -2.88 -1.45
C TYR A 242 -20.59 -2.25 -0.11
N SER A 243 -20.46 -3.07 0.93
CA SER A 243 -20.09 -2.63 2.27
C SER A 243 -18.75 -1.90 2.29
N LEU A 244 -17.75 -2.40 1.54
CA LEU A 244 -16.46 -1.76 1.37
C LEU A 244 -16.58 -0.37 0.74
N ALA A 245 -17.32 -0.23 -0.36
CA ALA A 245 -17.53 1.06 -1.02
C ALA A 245 -18.28 2.06 -0.12
N MET A 246 -19.23 1.58 0.67
CA MET A 246 -19.96 2.39 1.66
C MET A 246 -19.00 2.90 2.75
N GLY A 247 -18.22 2.02 3.37
CA GLY A 247 -17.26 2.36 4.43
C GLY A 247 -16.14 3.29 3.94
N LEU A 248 -15.59 3.01 2.76
CA LEU A 248 -14.54 3.81 2.12
C LEU A 248 -15.05 5.18 1.61
N LYS A 249 -16.37 5.36 1.54
CA LYS A 249 -17.02 6.51 0.89
C LYS A 249 -16.48 6.73 -0.53
N ALA A 250 -16.48 5.67 -1.32
CA ALA A 250 -15.96 5.66 -2.67
C ALA A 250 -17.01 5.19 -3.68
N THR A 251 -16.86 5.66 -4.91
CA THR A 251 -17.62 5.14 -6.04
C THR A 251 -16.81 4.01 -6.66
N LEU A 252 -17.39 2.81 -6.68
CA LEU A 252 -16.76 1.59 -7.16
C LEU A 252 -17.63 0.98 -8.26
N ASN A 253 -17.05 0.69 -9.42
CA ASN A 253 -17.70 -0.08 -10.46
C ASN A 253 -16.87 -1.34 -10.70
N ILE A 254 -17.51 -2.50 -10.64
CA ILE A 254 -16.92 -3.80 -10.91
C ILE A 254 -17.77 -4.48 -11.97
N GLN A 255 -17.14 -4.85 -13.07
CA GLN A 255 -17.72 -5.74 -14.08
C GLN A 255 -16.81 -6.94 -14.24
N PHE A 256 -17.36 -8.16 -14.26
CA PHE A 256 -16.58 -9.37 -14.49
C PHE A 256 -17.25 -10.35 -15.43
N GLU A 257 -16.43 -11.17 -16.08
CA GLU A 257 -16.85 -12.21 -17.02
C GLU A 257 -15.80 -13.34 -16.98
N GLY A 258 -16.27 -14.60 -16.96
CA GLY A 258 -15.41 -15.79 -16.92
C GLY A 258 -16.24 -17.04 -16.59
N GLU A 259 -15.66 -18.22 -16.82
CA GLU A 259 -16.37 -19.51 -16.68
C GLU A 259 -16.30 -20.07 -15.26
N ASN A 260 -15.19 -19.87 -14.55
CA ASN A 260 -15.00 -20.35 -13.19
C ASN A 260 -15.29 -19.25 -12.15
N ASP A 261 -16.25 -19.49 -11.26
CA ASP A 261 -16.61 -18.51 -10.23
C ASP A 261 -15.48 -18.22 -9.23
N HIS A 262 -14.58 -19.16 -8.97
CA HIS A 262 -13.36 -18.86 -8.21
C HIS A 262 -12.54 -17.80 -8.93
N HIS A 263 -12.32 -17.99 -10.24
CA HIS A 263 -11.51 -17.07 -11.03
C HIS A 263 -12.17 -15.69 -11.14
N ASN A 264 -13.49 -15.66 -11.31
CA ASN A 264 -14.28 -14.43 -11.33
C ASN A 264 -14.15 -13.63 -10.03
N ILE A 265 -14.31 -14.30 -8.88
CA ILE A 265 -14.19 -13.63 -7.57
C ILE A 265 -12.76 -13.13 -7.38
N GLU A 266 -11.75 -13.98 -7.58
CA GLU A 266 -10.35 -13.61 -7.39
C GLU A 266 -9.92 -12.47 -8.34
N ALA A 267 -10.39 -12.48 -9.60
CA ALA A 267 -10.16 -11.39 -10.54
C ALA A 267 -10.75 -10.07 -10.04
N CYS A 268 -11.94 -10.07 -9.42
CA CYS A 268 -12.53 -8.88 -8.82
C CYS A 268 -11.66 -8.32 -7.67
N PHE A 269 -11.19 -9.20 -6.77
CA PHE A 269 -10.35 -8.80 -5.63
C PHE A 269 -8.97 -8.29 -6.08
N LYS A 270 -8.30 -9.00 -7.00
CA LYS A 270 -7.03 -8.55 -7.58
C LYS A 270 -7.20 -7.24 -8.37
N GLY A 271 -8.27 -7.15 -9.15
CA GLY A 271 -8.62 -5.94 -9.91
C GLY A 271 -8.82 -4.74 -9.00
N PHE A 272 -9.54 -4.92 -7.90
CA PHE A 272 -9.69 -3.91 -6.85
C PHE A 272 -8.34 -3.55 -6.23
N ALA A 273 -7.53 -4.53 -5.85
CA ALA A 273 -6.21 -4.31 -5.23
C ALA A 273 -5.30 -3.42 -6.09
N ARG A 274 -5.18 -3.75 -7.38
CA ARG A 274 -4.39 -2.96 -8.35
C ARG A 274 -4.96 -1.57 -8.56
N THR A 275 -6.28 -1.46 -8.65
CA THR A 275 -6.99 -0.20 -8.83
C THR A 275 -6.80 0.70 -7.60
N LEU A 276 -6.90 0.14 -6.40
CA LEU A 276 -6.66 0.85 -5.15
C LEU A 276 -5.21 1.35 -5.09
N LYS A 277 -4.22 0.48 -5.36
CA LYS A 277 -2.80 0.86 -5.41
C LYS A 277 -2.58 2.07 -6.31
N GLN A 278 -3.14 2.03 -7.52
CA GLN A 278 -3.07 3.15 -8.45
C GLN A 278 -3.73 4.37 -7.82
N ALA A 279 -5.00 4.28 -7.43
CA ALA A 279 -5.78 5.40 -6.93
C ALA A 279 -5.19 6.09 -5.69
N VAL A 280 -4.49 5.35 -4.81
CA VAL A 280 -3.83 5.91 -3.61
C VAL A 280 -2.40 6.36 -3.85
N ALA A 281 -1.79 6.06 -5.00
CA ALA A 281 -0.40 6.44 -5.27
C ALA A 281 -0.22 7.95 -5.23
N GLY A 282 0.88 8.41 -4.63
CA GLY A 282 1.21 9.83 -4.53
C GLY A 282 1.42 10.46 -5.92
N ASN A 283 0.74 11.55 -6.26
CA ASN A 283 0.95 12.30 -7.50
C ASN A 283 2.22 13.16 -7.38
N PRO A 284 3.27 12.90 -8.18
CA PRO A 284 4.52 13.64 -8.08
C PRO A 284 4.44 15.06 -8.62
N ASN A 285 3.50 15.35 -9.51
CA ASN A 285 3.32 16.66 -10.13
C ASN A 285 2.54 17.64 -9.24
N ASP A 286 1.70 17.12 -8.34
CA ASP A 286 0.93 17.91 -7.39
C ASP A 286 0.83 17.22 -6.02
N PRO A 287 1.94 17.17 -5.27
CA PRO A 287 2.04 16.38 -4.04
C PRO A 287 1.15 16.90 -2.89
N ASN A 288 0.69 18.15 -2.96
CA ASN A 288 -0.12 18.78 -1.91
C ASN A 288 -1.54 19.17 -2.37
N GLY A 289 -1.83 19.02 -3.66
CA GLY A 289 -3.12 19.39 -4.23
C GLY A 289 -4.22 18.41 -3.85
N ILE A 290 -5.44 18.94 -3.76
CA ILE A 290 -6.64 18.11 -3.72
C ILE A 290 -7.03 17.84 -5.18
N PRO A 291 -7.14 16.57 -5.63
CA PRO A 291 -7.46 16.22 -7.02
C PRO A 291 -8.96 16.40 -7.32
N SER A 292 -9.47 17.62 -7.10
CA SER A 292 -10.87 18.01 -7.24
C SER A 292 -10.98 19.47 -7.71
N SER A 293 -11.72 19.71 -8.79
CA SER A 293 -12.03 21.07 -9.25
C SER A 293 -12.88 21.87 -8.24
N LYS A 294 -13.56 21.18 -7.31
CA LYS A 294 -14.32 21.82 -6.23
C LYS A 294 -13.44 22.25 -5.04
N GLY A 295 -12.16 21.86 -5.03
CA GLY A 295 -11.23 22.13 -3.93
C GLY A 295 -11.48 21.29 -2.65
N ALA A 296 -12.38 20.30 -2.69
CA ALA A 296 -12.69 19.40 -1.57
C ALA A 296 -13.16 18.01 -2.09
N LEU A 297 -13.05 17.00 -1.22
CA LEU A 297 -13.43 15.59 -1.43
C LEU A 297 -14.02 14.96 -0.16
#